data_AF-A0A516TMQ0-F1
#
_entry.id   AF-A0A516TMQ0-F1
#
_cell.length_a   1.000
_cell.length_b   1.000
_cell.length_c   1.000
_cell.angle_alpha   90.00
_cell.angle_beta   90.00
_cell.angle_gamma   90.00
#
_symmetry.space_group_name_H-M   'P 1'
#
loop_
_entity.id
_entity.type
_entity.pdbx_description
1 polymer ?
#
loop_
_entity_poly.entity_id
_entity_poly.type
_entity_poly.pdbx_seq_one_letter_code
_entity_poly.pdbx_strand_id
1 'polypeptide(L)'
;MDKAEIKINIELDVICCHHENYYKGQIDNATDDEAPNPVFFPAIAPGLYFAFVLLPIEHRRVIEEGADLLSTAKLWLAERLQCFDIGAKTAADYGKFDCNENDRIKQSILQVNKRKSIKPDPKWLDKLSKLKEDEHRGKIKPFSYEEEGVLNDEKLKDEICQISLFKYLIEINPDLYQKEKTTKILK
;
A
#
# COMPACT_ATOMS: atom_id res chain seq x y z
N MET A 1 18.47 9.96 18.97
CA MET A 1 17.96 8.91 18.08
C MET A 1 17.52 9.60 16.81
N ASP A 2 18.38 9.58 15.79
CA ASP A 2 18.09 10.23 14.52
C ASP A 2 16.90 9.54 13.86
N LYS A 3 15.88 10.34 13.50
CA LYS A 3 14.82 9.87 12.62
C LYS A 3 15.49 9.55 11.29
N ALA A 4 15.59 8.27 10.95
CA ALA A 4 15.99 7.87 9.62
C ALA A 4 14.97 8.44 8.64
N GLU A 5 15.35 9.50 7.94
CA GLU A 5 14.57 10.06 6.85
C GLU A 5 14.49 8.99 5.76
N ILE A 6 13.28 8.43 5.55
CA ILE A 6 13.05 7.48 4.46
C ILE A 6 13.07 8.30 3.17
N LYS A 7 14.25 8.42 2.57
CA LYS A 7 14.42 9.03 1.26
C LYS A 7 13.94 8.02 0.22
N ILE A 8 12.79 8.30 -0.40
CA ILE A 8 12.33 7.56 -1.58
C ILE A 8 13.30 7.91 -2.70
N ASN A 9 14.17 6.97 -3.07
CA ASN A 9 15.20 7.18 -4.09
C ASN A 9 14.70 6.65 -5.43
N ILE A 10 14.31 7.58 -6.30
CA ILE A 10 13.95 7.33 -7.69
C ILE A 10 15.13 7.77 -8.54
N GLU A 11 15.61 6.88 -9.38
CA GLU A 11 16.75 7.09 -10.27
C GLU A 11 16.26 7.18 -11.72
N LEU A 12 16.95 7.99 -12.52
CA LEU A 12 16.69 8.05 -13.96
C LEU A 12 17.57 7.02 -14.64
N ASP A 13 16.96 6.07 -15.34
CA ASP A 13 17.65 5.05 -16.11
C ASP A 13 17.29 5.13 -17.60
N VAL A 14 18.04 4.45 -18.46
CA VAL A 14 17.90 4.50 -19.91
C VAL A 14 18.01 3.11 -20.53
N ILE A 15 17.13 2.83 -21.49
CA ILE A 15 17.26 1.66 -22.37
C ILE A 15 17.35 2.13 -23.82
N CYS A 16 18.18 1.47 -24.63
CA CYS A 16 18.28 1.76 -26.06
C CYS A 16 17.59 0.66 -26.85
N CYS A 17 16.48 0.99 -27.53
CA CYS A 17 15.82 0.07 -28.45
C CYS A 17 16.40 0.24 -29.86
N HIS A 18 16.62 -0.88 -30.56
CA HIS A 18 17.18 -0.94 -31.92
C HIS A 18 16.18 -1.42 -32.99
N HIS A 19 14.91 -1.60 -32.63
CA HIS A 19 13.90 -2.15 -33.55
C HIS A 19 12.58 -1.36 -33.46
N GLU A 20 12.67 -0.03 -33.52
CA GLU A 20 11.50 0.84 -33.37
C GLU A 20 10.53 0.64 -34.54
N ASN A 21 11.03 0.48 -35.76
CA ASN A 21 10.19 0.28 -36.94
C ASN A 21 9.46 -1.07 -36.89
N TYR A 22 10.12 -2.11 -36.37
CA TYR A 22 9.48 -3.41 -36.13
C TYR A 22 8.33 -3.29 -35.13
N TYR A 23 8.56 -2.67 -33.96
CA TYR A 23 7.49 -2.49 -32.96
C TYR A 23 6.37 -1.54 -33.41
N LYS A 24 6.64 -0.65 -34.37
CA LYS A 24 5.63 0.20 -35.02
C LYS A 24 4.86 -0.50 -36.16
N GLY A 25 5.23 -1.73 -36.52
CA GLY A 25 4.63 -2.47 -37.64
C GLY A 25 4.97 -1.88 -39.01
N GLN A 26 6.08 -1.17 -39.13
CA GLN A 26 6.56 -0.60 -40.41
C GLN A 26 7.38 -1.59 -41.22
N ILE A 27 7.97 -2.58 -40.55
CA ILE A 27 8.72 -3.69 -41.15
C ILE A 27 8.29 -5.01 -40.50
N ASP A 28 8.31 -6.09 -41.27
CA ASP A 28 7.86 -7.41 -40.80
C ASP A 28 8.90 -8.15 -39.94
N ASN A 29 10.18 -7.79 -40.08
CA ASN A 29 11.30 -8.44 -39.40
C ASN A 29 12.12 -7.42 -38.61
N ALA A 30 12.51 -7.77 -37.39
CA ALA A 30 13.45 -6.98 -36.59
C ALA A 30 14.88 -7.21 -37.10
N THR A 31 15.42 -6.25 -37.85
CA THR A 31 16.79 -6.24 -38.36
C THR A 31 17.70 -5.36 -37.49
N ASP A 32 19.00 -5.70 -37.42
CA ASP A 32 20.01 -4.99 -36.60
C ASP A 32 20.58 -3.73 -37.30
N ASP A 33 19.76 -3.04 -38.10
CA ASP A 33 20.18 -1.92 -38.95
C ASP A 33 19.63 -0.55 -38.51
N GLU A 34 18.78 -0.49 -37.48
CA GLU A 34 18.30 0.78 -36.92
C GLU A 34 19.27 1.34 -35.86
N ALA A 35 19.34 2.68 -35.80
CA ALA A 35 20.11 3.37 -34.77
C ALA A 35 19.49 3.18 -33.38
N PRO A 36 20.30 3.10 -32.30
CA PRO A 36 19.78 3.04 -30.94
C PRO A 36 18.92 4.27 -30.63
N ASN A 37 17.70 4.05 -30.15
CA ASN A 37 16.82 5.09 -29.63
C ASN A 37 16.78 5.06 -28.09
N PRO A 38 17.39 6.04 -27.39
CA PRO A 38 17.40 6.10 -25.94
C PRO A 38 16.01 6.43 -25.36
N VAL A 39 15.51 5.56 -24.50
CA VAL A 39 14.26 5.73 -23.76
C VAL A 39 14.56 5.84 -22.28
N PHE A 40 14.37 7.03 -21.72
CA PHE A 40 14.55 7.32 -20.30
C PHE A 40 13.31 6.91 -19.50
N PHE A 41 13.54 6.39 -18.29
CA PHE A 41 12.45 5.97 -17.40
C PHE A 41 12.87 6.08 -15.93
N PRO A 42 11.93 6.37 -15.02
CA PRO A 42 12.22 6.32 -13.59
C PRO A 42 12.32 4.87 -13.13
N ALA A 43 13.41 4.55 -12.43
CA ALA A 43 13.64 3.29 -11.76
C ALA A 43 13.67 3.51 -10.24
N ILE A 44 13.23 2.51 -9.48
CA ILE A 44 13.32 2.56 -8.03
C ILE A 44 14.69 2.00 -7.62
N ALA A 45 15.45 2.77 -6.85
CA ALA A 45 16.77 2.34 -6.40
C ALA A 45 16.67 1.12 -5.45
N PRO A 46 17.70 0.24 -5.44
CA PRO A 46 17.77 -0.86 -4.48
C PRO A 46 17.76 -0.40 -3.03
N GLY A 47 17.30 -1.28 -2.12
CA GLY A 47 17.32 -1.04 -0.68
C GLY A 47 16.07 -0.35 -0.12
N LEU A 48 15.05 -0.13 -0.95
CA LEU A 48 13.72 0.27 -0.49
C LEU A 48 12.90 -0.93 -0.02
N TYR A 49 12.01 -0.69 0.93
CA TYR A 49 11.13 -1.70 1.52
C TYR A 49 9.69 -1.47 1.08
N PHE A 50 9.03 -2.54 0.66
CA PHE A 50 7.61 -2.54 0.30
C PHE A 50 6.83 -3.41 1.28
N ALA A 51 5.62 -2.97 1.62
CA ALA A 51 4.69 -3.72 2.45
C ALA A 51 3.49 -4.13 1.62
N PHE A 52 3.23 -5.44 1.57
CA PHE A 52 2.07 -6.02 0.91
C PHE A 52 1.08 -6.49 1.98
N VAL A 53 -0.18 -6.06 1.89
CA VAL A 53 -1.23 -6.41 2.85
C VAL A 53 -2.16 -7.44 2.21
N LEU A 54 -2.32 -8.58 2.88
CA LEU A 54 -3.26 -9.63 2.49
C LEU A 54 -4.48 -9.61 3.41
N LEU A 55 -5.67 -9.54 2.82
CA LEU A 55 -6.94 -9.53 3.55
C LEU A 55 -7.85 -10.65 3.02
N PRO A 56 -8.37 -11.53 3.90
CA PRO A 56 -9.34 -12.54 3.51
C PRO A 56 -10.71 -11.90 3.25
N ILE A 57 -11.42 -12.39 2.23
CA ILE A 57 -12.77 -11.92 1.91
C ILE A 57 -13.78 -12.54 2.91
N GLU A 58 -14.59 -11.68 3.53
CA GLU A 58 -15.43 -11.96 4.71
C GLU A 58 -16.40 -13.14 4.60
N HIS A 59 -16.89 -13.45 3.40
CA HIS A 59 -17.84 -14.54 3.16
C HIS A 59 -17.19 -15.93 3.00
N ARG A 60 -15.87 -16.04 3.15
CA ARG A 60 -15.13 -17.32 3.19
C ARG A 60 -14.32 -17.50 4.48
N ARG A 61 -14.79 -16.91 5.58
CA ARG A 61 -14.17 -17.07 6.93
C ARG A 61 -14.28 -18.49 7.48
N VAL A 62 -15.14 -19.33 6.90
CA VAL A 62 -15.27 -20.73 7.25
C VAL A 62 -14.65 -21.55 6.13
N ILE A 63 -13.38 -21.89 6.30
CA ILE A 63 -12.83 -23.08 5.65
C ILE A 63 -12.60 -24.05 6.79
N GLU A 64 -13.24 -25.20 6.63
CA GLU A 64 -13.16 -26.36 7.49
C GLU A 64 -11.69 -26.70 7.83
N GLU A 65 -11.53 -27.33 8.99
CA GLU A 65 -10.27 -27.76 9.59
C GLU A 65 -9.18 -28.11 8.56
N GLY A 66 -8.09 -27.32 8.54
CA GLY A 66 -6.81 -27.80 8.00
C GLY A 66 -5.99 -26.84 7.15
N ALA A 67 -6.55 -25.79 6.54
CA ALA A 67 -5.78 -24.89 5.67
C ALA A 67 -5.90 -23.42 6.07
N ASP A 68 -4.82 -22.88 6.66
CA ASP A 68 -4.66 -21.44 6.83
C ASP A 68 -4.38 -20.80 5.45
N LEU A 69 -5.45 -20.49 4.71
CA LEU A 69 -5.37 -19.86 3.39
C LEU A 69 -4.57 -18.56 3.39
N LEU A 70 -4.59 -17.80 4.49
CA LEU A 70 -3.86 -16.55 4.58
C LEU A 70 -2.36 -16.82 4.64
N SER A 71 -1.94 -17.84 5.41
CA SER A 71 -0.55 -18.30 5.42
C SER A 71 -0.13 -18.86 4.06
N THR A 72 -0.96 -19.65 3.39
CA THR A 72 -0.66 -20.16 2.05
C THR A 72 -0.51 -19.03 1.03
N ALA A 73 -1.43 -18.05 1.04
CA ALA A 73 -1.35 -16.89 0.17
C ALA A 73 -0.10 -16.05 0.43
N LYS A 74 0.29 -15.89 1.72
CA LYS A 74 1.53 -15.21 2.10
C LYS A 74 2.76 -15.93 1.53
N LEU A 75 2.82 -17.26 1.66
CA LEU A 75 3.92 -18.07 1.12
C LEU A 75 4.02 -17.94 -0.39
N TRP A 76 2.90 -18.10 -1.11
CA TRP A 76 2.88 -17.97 -2.56
C TRP A 76 3.27 -16.58 -3.03
N LEU A 77 2.80 -15.52 -2.35
CA LEU A 77 3.20 -14.17 -2.69
C LEU A 77 4.72 -13.96 -2.49
N ALA A 78 5.28 -14.41 -1.37
CA ALA A 78 6.71 -14.28 -1.10
C ALA A 78 7.56 -15.06 -2.11
N GLU A 79 7.18 -16.30 -2.41
CA GLU A 79 7.84 -17.13 -3.42
C GLU A 79 7.76 -16.46 -4.80
N ARG A 80 6.58 -15.93 -5.17
CA ARG A 80 6.43 -15.23 -6.44
C ARG A 80 7.29 -13.98 -6.51
N LEU A 81 7.33 -13.15 -5.47
CA LEU A 81 8.18 -11.95 -5.47
C LEU A 81 9.69 -12.26 -5.54
N GLN A 82 10.13 -13.39 -4.98
CA GLN A 82 11.54 -13.80 -5.02
C GLN A 82 11.95 -14.48 -6.34
N CYS A 83 11.06 -15.32 -6.89
CA CYS A 83 11.36 -16.15 -8.06
C CYS A 83 10.88 -15.52 -9.37
N PHE A 84 9.92 -14.61 -9.29
CA PHE A 84 9.31 -13.95 -10.44
C PHE A 84 9.35 -12.44 -10.22
N ASP A 85 10.21 -11.79 -10.98
CA ASP A 85 10.32 -10.34 -10.98
C ASP A 85 8.97 -9.71 -11.31
N ILE A 86 8.68 -8.56 -10.70
CA ILE A 86 7.42 -7.83 -10.89
C ILE A 86 7.68 -6.40 -11.34
N GLY A 87 6.87 -5.94 -12.29
CA GLY A 87 6.96 -4.60 -12.86
C GLY A 87 7.38 -4.63 -14.32
N ALA A 88 7.96 -3.53 -14.79
CA ALA A 88 8.46 -3.44 -16.15
C ALA A 88 9.87 -4.00 -16.27
N LYS A 89 10.23 -4.49 -17.46
CA LYS A 89 11.61 -4.84 -17.85
C LYS A 89 12.26 -5.95 -17.00
N THR A 90 11.45 -6.91 -16.55
CA THR A 90 11.91 -8.07 -15.78
C THR A 90 12.95 -8.92 -16.51
N ALA A 91 12.85 -9.04 -17.83
CA ALA A 91 13.87 -9.70 -18.65
C ALA A 91 15.26 -9.02 -18.60
N ALA A 92 15.33 -7.76 -18.16
CA ALA A 92 16.55 -7.01 -17.93
C ALA A 92 16.88 -6.89 -16.43
N ASP A 93 16.40 -7.82 -15.61
CA ASP A 93 16.70 -7.94 -14.16
C ASP A 93 16.06 -6.88 -13.24
N TYR A 94 15.11 -6.09 -13.75
CA TYR A 94 14.34 -5.14 -12.93
C TYR A 94 13.21 -5.84 -12.17
N GLY A 95 12.81 -5.27 -11.03
CA GLY A 95 11.62 -5.72 -10.32
C GLY A 95 11.83 -6.90 -9.37
N LYS A 96 13.08 -7.15 -8.98
CA LYS A 96 13.48 -8.19 -8.02
C LYS A 96 13.20 -7.79 -6.58
N PHE A 97 12.68 -8.73 -5.80
CA PHE A 97 12.45 -8.55 -4.37
C PHE A 97 13.22 -9.59 -3.55
N ASP A 98 13.83 -9.12 -2.46
CA ASP A 98 14.34 -9.98 -1.40
C ASP A 98 13.31 -10.02 -0.26
N CYS A 99 12.72 -11.19 -0.01
CA CYS A 99 11.79 -11.38 1.12
C CYS A 99 12.45 -12.04 2.35
N ASN A 100 13.77 -12.17 2.38
CA ASN A 100 14.47 -12.65 3.57
C ASN A 100 14.38 -11.63 4.71
N GLU A 101 14.24 -12.13 5.95
CA GLU A 101 14.08 -11.29 7.13
C GLU A 101 15.40 -10.61 7.52
N ASN A 102 15.62 -9.41 7.00
CA ASN A 102 16.77 -8.59 7.35
C ASN A 102 16.43 -7.71 8.57
N ASP A 103 17.42 -7.23 9.33
CA ASP A 103 17.17 -6.51 10.60
C ASP A 103 16.28 -5.26 10.45
N ARG A 104 16.31 -4.61 9.28
CA ARG A 104 15.42 -3.49 8.93
C ARG A 104 13.97 -3.93 8.74
N ILE A 105 13.73 -5.09 8.14
CA ILE A 105 12.39 -5.69 8.03
C ILE A 105 11.89 -6.04 9.43
N LYS A 106 12.75 -6.62 10.29
CA LYS A 106 12.41 -6.90 11.69
C LYS A 106 12.06 -5.63 12.47
N GLN A 107 12.78 -4.53 12.25
CA GLN A 107 12.45 -3.23 12.86
C GLN A 107 11.11 -2.69 12.37
N SER A 108 10.83 -2.75 11.07
CA SER A 108 9.53 -2.37 10.50
C SER A 108 8.39 -3.22 11.06
N ILE A 109 8.58 -4.54 11.16
CA ILE A 109 7.63 -5.47 11.79
C ILE A 109 7.45 -5.12 13.27
N LEU A 110 8.50 -4.79 14.01
CA LEU A 110 8.42 -4.39 15.41
C LEU A 110 7.63 -3.08 15.57
N GLN A 111 7.80 -2.11 14.68
CA GLN A 111 6.99 -0.88 14.69
C GLN A 111 5.51 -1.19 14.41
N VAL A 112 5.22 -2.06 13.43
CA VAL A 112 3.85 -2.51 13.15
C VAL A 112 3.25 -3.25 14.35
N ASN A 113 4.02 -4.08 15.04
CA ASN A 113 3.56 -4.79 16.24
C ASN A 113 3.35 -3.84 17.43
N LYS A 114 4.18 -2.80 17.58
CA LYS A 114 3.92 -1.70 18.54
C LYS A 114 2.62 -0.98 18.21
N ARG A 115 2.31 -0.76 16.93
CA ARG A 115 1.02 -0.17 16.53
C ARG A 115 -0.16 -1.07 16.86
N LYS A 116 -0.03 -2.39 16.71
CA LYS A 116 -1.07 -3.36 17.10
C LYS A 116 -1.37 -3.33 18.60
N SER A 117 -0.42 -2.94 19.45
CA SER A 117 -0.63 -2.87 20.90
C SER A 117 -1.21 -1.53 21.37
N ILE A 118 -1.34 -0.54 20.49
CA ILE A 118 -2.00 0.73 20.81
C ILE A 118 -3.49 0.44 21.02
N LYS A 119 -4.00 0.84 22.19
CA LYS A 119 -5.41 0.70 22.53
C LYS A 119 -6.15 2.02 22.28
N PRO A 120 -7.44 1.97 21.90
CA PRO A 120 -8.31 3.13 21.90
C PRO A 120 -8.28 3.84 23.26
N ASP A 121 -8.22 5.17 23.26
CA ASP A 121 -8.28 5.98 24.48
C ASP A 121 -9.74 6.26 24.86
N PRO A 122 -10.19 5.87 26.07
CA PRO A 122 -11.52 6.17 26.57
C PRO A 122 -11.92 7.65 26.49
N LYS A 123 -10.96 8.58 26.67
CA LYS A 123 -11.24 10.02 26.58
C LYS A 123 -11.63 10.43 25.16
N TRP A 124 -10.97 9.85 24.17
CA TRP A 124 -11.31 10.09 22.77
C TRP A 124 -12.66 9.47 22.42
N LEU A 125 -12.98 8.28 22.93
CA LEU A 125 -14.29 7.65 22.71
C LEU A 125 -15.45 8.47 23.30
N ASP A 126 -15.29 8.99 24.52
CA ASP A 126 -16.29 9.88 25.15
C ASP A 126 -16.42 11.23 24.40
N LYS A 127 -15.31 11.76 23.88
CA LYS A 127 -15.37 12.96 23.06
C LYS A 127 -16.08 12.71 21.73
N LEU A 128 -15.80 11.58 21.07
CA LEU A 128 -16.42 11.20 19.80
C LEU A 128 -17.92 10.95 19.98
N SER A 129 -18.37 10.34 21.07
CA SER A 129 -19.80 10.11 21.29
C SER A 129 -20.64 11.40 21.45
N LYS A 130 -19.99 12.52 21.77
CA LYS A 130 -20.62 13.83 21.97
C LYS A 130 -20.63 14.72 20.72
N LEU A 131 -19.94 14.32 19.67
CA LEU A 131 -19.89 15.10 18.43
C LEU A 131 -21.18 14.96 17.63
N LYS A 132 -21.51 16.00 16.86
CA LYS A 132 -22.62 15.94 15.90
C LYS A 132 -22.19 15.16 14.65
N GLU A 133 -23.16 14.62 13.92
CA GLU A 133 -22.89 13.85 12.69
C GLU A 133 -22.05 14.63 11.66
N ASP A 134 -22.32 15.93 11.47
CA ASP A 134 -21.56 16.78 10.55
C ASP A 134 -20.09 16.94 10.96
N GLU A 135 -19.81 17.01 12.26
CA GLU A 135 -18.45 17.10 12.80
C GLU A 135 -17.70 15.77 12.65
N HIS A 136 -18.41 14.64 12.73
CA HIS A 136 -17.84 13.34 12.40
C HIS A 136 -17.46 13.24 10.93
N ARG A 137 -18.31 13.70 10.02
CA ARG A 137 -18.03 13.68 8.57
C ARG A 137 -16.73 14.41 8.24
N GLY A 138 -16.49 15.57 8.86
CA GLY A 138 -15.24 16.32 8.73
C GLY A 138 -13.99 15.55 9.20
N LYS A 139 -14.14 14.63 10.16
CA LYS A 139 -13.06 13.79 10.69
C LYS A 139 -12.89 12.44 9.97
N ILE A 140 -13.90 12.00 9.20
CA ILE A 140 -13.85 10.78 8.37
C ILE A 140 -13.24 11.09 6.99
N LYS A 141 -13.49 12.28 6.44
CA LYS A 141 -12.93 12.76 5.16
C LYS A 141 -11.39 12.63 5.00
N PRO A 142 -10.53 12.75 6.03
CA PRO A 142 -9.10 12.51 5.89
C PRO A 142 -8.73 11.08 5.45
N PHE A 143 -9.66 10.12 5.55
CA PHE A 143 -9.49 8.74 5.08
C PHE A 143 -10.16 8.47 3.72
N SER A 144 -10.71 9.50 3.07
CA SER A 144 -11.13 9.40 1.67
C SER A 144 -9.93 9.58 0.75
N TYR A 145 -9.80 8.72 -0.26
CA TYR A 145 -8.75 8.74 -1.29
C TYR A 145 -8.75 10.01 -2.18
N GLU A 146 -9.52 11.05 -1.86
CA GLU A 146 -9.61 12.28 -2.65
C GLU A 146 -8.42 13.21 -2.29
N GLU A 147 -7.76 13.76 -3.33
CA GLU A 147 -6.52 14.54 -3.24
C GLU A 147 -6.60 15.77 -2.30
N GLU A 148 -7.80 16.23 -1.94
CA GLU A 148 -8.02 17.37 -1.04
C GLU A 148 -7.96 17.01 0.46
N GLY A 149 -7.81 15.73 0.80
CA GLY A 149 -7.81 15.21 2.17
C GLY A 149 -6.44 15.20 2.87
N VAL A 150 -5.54 16.13 2.57
CA VAL A 150 -4.26 16.21 3.28
C VAL A 150 -4.56 16.49 4.77
N LEU A 151 -4.16 15.55 5.63
CA LEU A 151 -4.26 15.58 7.10
C LEU A 151 -3.60 16.85 7.68
N ASN A 152 -4.30 17.98 7.63
CA ASN A 152 -3.85 19.27 8.16
C ASN A 152 -4.24 19.48 9.63
N ASP A 153 -5.07 18.61 10.21
CA ASP A 153 -5.32 18.62 11.66
C ASP A 153 -4.23 17.81 12.36
N GLU A 154 -3.30 18.49 13.04
CA GLU A 154 -2.23 17.85 13.81
C GLU A 154 -2.75 16.83 14.82
N LYS A 155 -4.00 16.98 15.31
CA LYS A 155 -4.64 16.03 16.23
C LYS A 155 -5.08 14.74 15.55
N LEU A 156 -5.31 14.76 14.23
CA LEU A 156 -5.60 13.55 13.45
C LEU A 156 -4.33 12.81 13.03
N LYS A 157 -3.13 13.38 13.24
CA LYS A 157 -1.85 12.66 13.13
C LYS A 157 -1.54 11.81 14.37
N ASP A 158 -2.28 12.00 15.47
CA ASP A 158 -2.17 11.17 16.66
C ASP A 158 -2.76 9.77 16.39
N GLU A 159 -1.88 8.76 16.37
CA GLU A 159 -2.26 7.36 16.13
C GLU A 159 -3.33 6.87 17.13
N ILE A 160 -3.34 7.38 18.37
CA ILE A 160 -4.34 7.03 19.39
C ILE A 160 -5.71 7.59 19.00
N CYS A 161 -5.76 8.82 18.49
CA CYS A 161 -7.00 9.42 17.98
C CYS A 161 -7.54 8.64 16.79
N GLN A 162 -6.69 8.25 15.84
CA GLN A 162 -7.09 7.47 14.66
C GLN A 162 -7.67 6.10 15.04
N ILE A 163 -6.99 5.36 15.92
CA ILE A 163 -7.44 4.05 16.40
C ILE A 163 -8.75 4.18 17.19
N SER A 164 -8.90 5.23 18.00
CA SER A 164 -10.13 5.50 18.75
C SER A 164 -11.30 5.83 17.83
N LEU A 165 -11.05 6.62 16.78
CA LEU A 165 -12.04 6.92 15.75
C LEU A 165 -12.46 5.65 14.99
N PHE A 166 -11.51 4.81 14.58
CA PHE A 166 -11.79 3.56 13.88
C PHE A 166 -12.64 2.62 14.73
N LYS A 167 -12.28 2.45 16.02
CA LYS A 167 -13.05 1.68 16.99
C LYS A 167 -14.47 2.23 17.14
N TYR A 168 -14.61 3.55 17.28
CA TYR A 168 -15.91 4.20 17.41
C TYR A 168 -16.78 3.94 16.17
N LEU A 169 -16.25 4.11 14.96
CA LEU A 169 -17.00 3.96 13.72
C LEU A 169 -17.39 2.51 13.40
N ILE A 170 -16.60 1.52 13.79
CA ILE A 170 -16.89 0.12 13.47
C ILE A 170 -17.74 -0.54 14.54
N GLU A 171 -17.51 -0.23 15.81
CA GLU A 171 -18.13 -0.98 16.91
C GLU A 171 -19.17 -0.17 17.70
N ILE A 172 -19.00 1.15 17.83
CA ILE A 172 -19.89 1.98 18.66
C ILE A 172 -20.98 2.62 17.81
N ASN A 173 -20.65 3.08 16.61
CA ASN A 173 -21.57 3.74 15.69
C ASN A 173 -21.38 3.25 14.24
N PRO A 174 -21.67 1.97 13.96
CA PRO A 174 -21.54 1.37 12.62
C PRO A 174 -22.43 2.02 11.58
N ASP A 175 -23.61 2.53 11.98
CA ASP A 175 -24.57 3.15 11.06
C ASP A 175 -23.99 4.37 10.37
N LEU A 176 -23.25 5.20 11.11
CA LEU A 176 -22.56 6.36 10.55
C LEU A 176 -21.53 5.95 9.48
N TYR A 177 -20.76 4.90 9.74
CA TYR A 177 -19.79 4.38 8.77
C TYR A 177 -20.47 3.82 7.51
N GLN A 178 -21.58 3.08 7.66
CA GLN A 178 -22.31 2.53 6.53
C GLN A 178 -22.98 3.61 5.67
N LYS A 179 -23.53 4.66 6.30
CA LYS A 179 -24.10 5.82 5.57
C LYS A 179 -23.03 6.49 4.70
N GLU A 180 -21.83 6.72 5.23
CA GLU A 180 -20.72 7.29 4.47
C GLU A 180 -20.27 6.39 3.31
N LYS A 181 -20.15 5.08 3.55
CA LYS A 181 -19.77 4.10 2.52
C LYS A 181 -20.77 4.06 1.36
N THR A 182 -22.06 4.10 1.68
CA THR A 182 -23.15 4.00 0.68
C THR A 182 -23.33 5.30 -0.11
N THR A 183 -23.09 6.46 0.52
CA THR A 183 -23.19 7.77 -0.13
C THR A 183 -22.18 7.94 -1.27
N LYS A 184 -21.05 7.21 -1.23
CA LYS A 184 -20.01 7.23 -2.28
C LYS A 184 -20.26 6.31 -3.47
N ILE A 185 -21.23 5.40 -3.39
CA ILE A 185 -21.56 4.46 -4.50
C ILE A 185 -22.59 5.09 -5.46
N LEU A 186 -23.21 6.20 -5.07
CA LEU A 186 -24.31 6.87 -5.79
C LEU A 186 -23.90 8.21 -6.45
N LYS A 187 -22.60 8.51 -6.54
CA LYS A 187 -22.04 9.62 -7.32
C LYS A 187 -21.08 9.08 -8.36
#